data_AF-A0A957Z7J2-F1
#
_entry.id   AF-A0A957Z7J2-F1
#
_cell.length_a   1.000
_cell.length_b   1.000
_cell.length_c   1.000
_cell.angle_alpha   90.00
_cell.angle_beta   90.00
_cell.angle_gamma   90.00
#
_symmetry.space_group_name_H-M   'P 1'
#
loop_
_entity.id
_entity.type
_entity.pdbx_description
1 polymer ?
#
loop_
_entity_poly.entity_id
_entity_poly.type
_entity_poly.pdbx_seq_one_letter_code
_entity_poly.pdbx_strand_id
1 'polypeptide(L)'
;MTDNTLLYKIAKAYYEDGLTQDQIGKRFGLSRIKVSRLLQQARQSRVVQITITPPTDSFGDIERDLEMAYGLDEVIVVSTFSSEQADVVPRLGAAAAGYLARCLGDQQLLDLSWGSTLLAVIEALAPQNLPDLRVVQMLGGLGRA
;
A
#
# COMPACT_ATOMS: atom_id res chain seq x y z
N MET A 1 21.49 31.28 19.55
CA MET A 1 21.85 30.38 18.43
C MET A 1 20.57 29.76 17.93
N THR A 2 20.22 30.00 16.67
CA THR A 2 18.91 29.77 16.05
C THR A 2 18.41 28.34 16.24
N ASP A 3 17.18 28.17 16.73
CA ASP A 3 16.57 26.85 16.99
C ASP A 3 16.69 25.90 15.77
N ASN A 4 16.57 26.45 14.56
CA ASN A 4 16.75 25.69 13.31
C ASN A 4 18.15 25.06 13.15
N THR A 5 19.22 25.69 13.65
CA THR A 5 20.56 25.11 13.58
C THR A 5 20.72 23.89 14.49
N LEU A 6 20.09 23.90 15.67
CA LEU A 6 20.09 22.75 16.57
C LEU A 6 19.23 21.61 16.01
N LEU A 7 18.04 21.94 15.48
CA LEU A 7 17.16 20.98 14.81
C LEU A 7 17.88 20.30 13.64
N TYR A 8 18.58 21.06 12.81
CA TYR A 8 19.38 20.54 11.70
C TYR A 8 20.46 19.56 12.16
N LYS A 9 21.25 19.93 13.19
CA LYS A 9 22.32 19.07 13.71
C LYS A 9 21.81 17.77 14.31
N ILE A 10 20.70 17.83 15.05
CA ILE A 10 20.07 16.65 15.64
C ILE A 10 19.48 15.75 14.55
N ALA A 11 18.80 16.34 13.57
CA ALA A 11 18.25 15.59 12.43
C ALA A 11 19.34 14.90 11.63
N LYS A 12 20.44 15.59 11.31
CA LYS A 12 21.59 15.02 10.61
C LYS A 12 22.19 13.84 11.37
N ALA A 13 22.39 14.01 12.68
CA ALA A 13 22.92 12.94 13.53
C ALA A 13 22.01 11.70 13.57
N TYR A 14 20.70 11.86 13.42
CA TYR A 14 19.75 10.75 13.43
C TYR A 14 19.58 10.08 12.07
N TYR A 15 19.28 10.87 11.03
CA TYR A 15 18.90 10.37 9.71
C TYR A 15 20.10 10.09 8.79
N GLU A 16 21.20 10.85 8.90
CA GLU A 16 22.41 10.64 8.10
C GLU A 16 23.46 9.81 8.86
N ASP A 17 23.78 10.18 10.10
CA ASP A 17 24.82 9.49 10.88
C ASP A 17 24.31 8.19 11.54
N GLY A 18 23.00 7.91 11.51
CA GLY A 18 22.39 6.69 12.05
C GLY A 18 22.48 6.56 13.59
N LEU A 19 22.71 7.65 14.32
CA LEU A 19 22.82 7.61 15.77
C LEU A 19 21.46 7.40 16.43
N THR A 20 21.45 6.59 17.49
CA THR A 20 20.28 6.46 18.36
C THR A 20 20.00 7.76 19.12
N GLN A 21 18.74 7.99 19.50
CA GLN A 21 18.36 9.18 20.28
C GLN A 21 19.15 9.31 21.59
N ASP A 22 19.57 8.19 22.20
CA ASP A 22 20.40 8.16 23.40
C ASP A 22 21.85 8.61 23.14
N GLN A 23 22.45 8.17 22.03
CA GLN A 23 23.78 8.63 21.61
C GLN A 23 23.76 10.13 21.27
N ILE A 24 22.72 10.60 20.58
CA ILE A 24 22.51 12.02 20.28
C ILE A 24 22.35 12.80 21.59
N GLY A 25 21.55 12.30 22.53
CA GLY A 25 21.38 12.91 23.85
C GLY A 25 22.71 13.12 24.56
N LYS A 26 23.56 12.09 24.62
CA LYS A 26 24.92 12.18 25.19
C LYS A 26 25.80 13.20 24.45
N ARG A 27 25.76 13.22 23.12
CA ARG A 27 26.59 14.12 22.29
C ARG A 27 26.23 15.60 22.46
N PHE A 28 24.94 15.91 22.63
CA PHE A 28 24.44 17.29 22.69
C PHE A 28 24.07 17.74 24.11
N GLY A 29 24.27 16.91 25.13
CA GLY A 29 23.88 17.22 26.51
C GLY A 29 22.36 17.31 26.71
N LEU A 30 21.60 16.50 25.97
CA LEU A 30 20.14 16.49 25.97
C LEU A 30 19.60 15.16 26.50
N SER A 31 18.41 15.17 27.10
CA SER A 31 17.71 13.93 27.41
C SER A 31 17.16 13.29 26.13
N ARG A 32 17.02 11.96 26.13
CA ARG A 32 16.39 11.19 25.05
C ARG A 32 15.02 11.75 24.65
N ILE A 33 14.19 12.11 25.64
CA ILE A 33 12.87 12.73 25.44
C ILE A 33 13.00 14.06 24.69
N LYS A 34 13.97 14.90 25.06
CA LYS A 34 14.21 16.18 24.39
C LYS A 34 14.68 15.99 22.96
N VAL A 35 15.53 14.98 22.69
CA VAL A 35 15.94 14.61 21.32
C VAL A 35 14.74 14.18 20.48
N SER A 36 13.88 13.30 21.01
CA SER A 36 12.65 12.86 20.30
C SER A 36 11.76 14.06 19.93
N ARG A 37 11.54 14.98 20.87
CA ARG A 37 10.74 16.19 20.62
C ARG A 37 11.36 17.09 19.56
N LEU A 38 12.69 17.25 19.57
CA LEU A 38 13.41 18.05 18.59
C LEU A 38 13.37 17.40 17.19
N LEU A 39 13.45 16.07 17.08
CA LEU A 39 13.25 15.37 15.80
C LEU A 39 11.83 15.57 15.25
N GLN A 40 10.81 15.51 16.11
CA GLN A 40 9.43 15.82 15.73
C GLN A 40 9.28 17.27 15.27
N GLN A 41 9.86 18.21 16.02
CA GLN A 41 9.86 19.63 15.66
C GLN A 41 10.57 19.88 14.32
N ALA A 42 11.69 19.20 14.06
CA ALA A 42 12.42 19.29 12.79
C ALA A 42 11.57 18.85 11.59
N ARG A 43 10.71 17.83 11.76
CA ARG A 43 9.73 17.41 10.74
C ARG A 43 8.63 18.47 10.55
N GLN A 44 8.06 18.97 11.65
CA GLN A 44 6.99 19.99 11.60
C GLN A 44 7.46 21.32 10.99
N SER A 45 8.70 21.73 11.27
CA SER A 45 9.29 22.97 10.77
C SER A 45 9.95 22.83 9.38
N ARG A 46 9.74 21.69 8.70
CA ARG A 46 10.30 21.36 7.38
C ARG A 46 11.84 21.38 7.29
N VAL A 47 12.54 21.33 8.43
CA VAL A 47 14.00 21.10 8.48
C VAL A 47 14.33 19.67 8.04
N VAL A 48 13.39 18.74 8.27
CA VAL A 48 13.42 17.37 7.75
C VAL A 48 12.24 17.17 6.81
N GLN A 49 12.53 16.71 5.60
CA GLN A 49 11.55 16.23 4.64
C GLN A 49 11.91 14.79 4.31
N ILE A 50 10.98 13.86 4.51
CA ILE A 50 11.20 12.44 4.23
C ILE A 50 10.50 12.14 2.92
N THR A 51 11.27 11.69 1.94
CA THR A 51 10.76 11.17 0.67
C THR A 51 10.89 9.65 0.72
N ILE A 52 9.78 8.95 0.55
CA ILE A 52 9.77 7.50 0.37
C ILE A 52 9.53 7.27 -1.11
N THR A 53 10.50 6.68 -1.80
CA THR A 53 10.36 6.37 -3.21
C THR A 53 9.60 5.05 -3.33
N PRO A 54 8.43 5.02 -4.00
CA PRO A 54 7.71 3.78 -4.22
C PRO A 54 8.54 2.86 -5.15
N PRO A 55 8.38 1.53 -5.03
CA PRO A 55 8.81 0.60 -6.07
C PRO A 55 8.25 1.00 -7.44
N THR A 56 8.86 0.55 -8.53
CA THR A 56 8.30 0.74 -9.88
C THR A 56 6.85 0.24 -9.91
N ASP A 57 5.95 1.04 -10.51
CA ASP A 57 4.51 0.76 -10.59
C ASP A 57 3.78 0.62 -9.22
N SER A 58 4.30 1.22 -8.14
CA SER A 58 3.57 1.29 -6.87
C SER A 58 2.77 2.59 -6.75
N PHE A 59 1.47 2.44 -6.48
CA PHE A 59 0.49 3.53 -6.37
C PHE A 59 0.00 3.76 -4.93
N GLY A 60 0.76 3.29 -3.94
CA GLY A 60 0.35 3.25 -2.53
C GLY A 60 -0.20 4.56 -1.95
N ASP A 61 0.32 5.72 -2.36
CA ASP A 61 -0.23 7.01 -1.91
C ASP A 61 -1.66 7.24 -2.45
N ILE A 62 -1.91 6.94 -3.73
CA ILE A 62 -3.24 7.07 -4.35
C ILE A 62 -4.19 6.01 -3.80
N GLU A 63 -3.72 4.78 -3.63
CA GLU A 63 -4.49 3.68 -3.02
C GLU A 63 -4.98 4.09 -1.63
N ARG A 64 -4.06 4.57 -0.79
CA ARG A 64 -4.37 5.06 0.57
C ARG A 64 -5.34 6.23 0.57
N ASP A 65 -5.17 7.19 -0.34
CA ASP A 65 -6.07 8.34 -0.45
C ASP A 65 -7.49 7.89 -0.82
N LEU A 66 -7.64 6.92 -1.73
CA LEU A 66 -8.92 6.34 -2.10
C LEU A 66 -9.56 5.53 -0.96
N GLU A 67 -8.77 4.71 -0.26
CA GLU A 67 -9.22 3.97 0.94
C GLU A 67 -9.79 4.92 1.98
N MET A 68 -9.06 5.99 2.30
CA MET A 68 -9.49 6.98 3.28
C MET A 68 -10.71 7.80 2.82
N ALA A 69 -10.76 8.17 1.53
CA ALA A 69 -11.86 8.97 1.01
C ALA A 69 -13.19 8.20 0.94
N TYR A 70 -13.14 6.90 0.65
CA TYR A 70 -14.33 6.08 0.41
C TYR A 70 -14.59 5.02 1.50
N GLY A 71 -13.73 4.90 2.51
CA GLY A 71 -13.86 3.92 3.59
C GLY A 71 -13.70 2.48 3.09
N LEU A 72 -12.78 2.25 2.14
CA LEU A 72 -12.51 0.93 1.57
C LEU A 72 -11.44 0.20 2.39
N ASP A 73 -11.56 -1.13 2.48
CA ASP A 73 -10.59 -1.96 3.22
C ASP A 73 -9.25 -2.06 2.51
N GLU A 74 -9.26 -2.17 1.18
CA GLU A 74 -8.05 -2.21 0.35
C GLU A 74 -8.36 -1.66 -1.06
N VAL A 75 -7.44 -0.88 -1.61
CA VAL A 75 -7.47 -0.43 -3.01
C VAL A 75 -6.20 -0.87 -3.72
N ILE A 76 -6.36 -1.40 -4.93
CA ILE A 76 -5.24 -1.76 -5.81
C ILE A 76 -5.37 -0.95 -7.09
N VAL A 77 -4.35 -0.16 -7.41
CA VAL A 77 -4.27 0.62 -8.64
C VAL A 77 -3.27 -0.03 -9.58
N VAL A 78 -3.65 -0.14 -10.86
CA VAL A 78 -2.79 -0.68 -11.92
C VAL A 78 -2.51 0.39 -12.96
N SER A 79 -1.26 0.48 -13.41
CA SER A 79 -0.92 1.27 -14.60
C SER A 79 -1.41 0.55 -15.85
N THR A 80 -1.95 1.30 -16.80
CA THR A 80 -2.29 0.82 -18.15
C THR A 80 -1.55 1.66 -19.19
N PHE A 81 -1.28 1.09 -20.35
CA PHE A 81 -0.66 1.79 -21.48
C PHE A 81 -1.70 2.53 -22.33
N SER A 82 -2.95 2.05 -22.34
CA SER A 82 -4.07 2.71 -23.00
C SER A 82 -5.35 2.60 -22.17
N SER A 83 -6.40 3.32 -22.60
CA SER A 83 -7.75 3.20 -22.06
C SER A 83 -8.58 2.12 -22.76
N GLU A 84 -7.98 1.39 -23.71
CA GLU A 84 -8.68 0.35 -24.46
C GLU A 84 -8.87 -0.89 -23.60
N GLN A 85 -10.06 -1.51 -23.70
CA GLN A 85 -10.42 -2.66 -22.89
C GLN A 85 -9.45 -3.85 -23.06
N ALA A 86 -8.83 -3.97 -24.24
CA ALA A 86 -7.84 -5.00 -24.55
C ALA A 86 -6.55 -4.88 -23.72
N ASP A 87 -6.19 -3.68 -23.25
CA ASP A 87 -5.05 -3.47 -22.34
C ASP A 87 -5.49 -3.43 -20.88
N VAL A 88 -6.61 -2.78 -20.59
CA VAL A 88 -7.11 -2.59 -19.22
C VAL A 88 -7.52 -3.91 -18.55
N VAL A 89 -8.29 -4.77 -19.24
CA VAL A 89 -8.89 -5.97 -18.65
C VAL A 89 -7.85 -6.99 -18.19
N PRO A 90 -6.83 -7.37 -18.99
CA PRO A 90 -5.81 -8.32 -18.55
C PRO A 90 -5.03 -7.84 -17.31
N ARG A 91 -4.74 -6.54 -17.23
CA ARG A 91 -4.03 -5.93 -16.10
C ARG A 91 -4.86 -5.95 -14.83
N LEU A 92 -6.14 -5.58 -14.92
CA LEU A 92 -7.08 -5.70 -13.82
C LEU A 92 -7.23 -7.16 -13.38
N GLY A 93 -7.37 -8.09 -14.33
CA GLY A 93 -7.47 -9.52 -14.07
C GLY A 93 -6.30 -10.04 -13.25
N ALA A 94 -5.06 -9.74 -13.66
CA ALA A 94 -3.86 -10.17 -12.95
C ALA A 94 -3.77 -9.62 -11.52
N ALA A 95 -4.03 -8.32 -11.34
CA ALA A 95 -3.97 -7.69 -10.02
C ALA A 95 -5.05 -8.23 -9.07
N ALA A 96 -6.30 -8.30 -9.56
CA ALA A 96 -7.42 -8.81 -8.78
C ALA A 96 -7.32 -10.32 -8.51
N ALA A 97 -6.67 -11.11 -9.38
CA ALA A 97 -6.38 -12.52 -9.12
C ALA A 97 -5.41 -12.68 -7.94
N GLY A 98 -4.39 -11.84 -7.87
CA GLY A 98 -3.47 -11.79 -6.73
C GLY A 98 -4.18 -11.45 -5.43
N TYR A 99 -5.07 -10.45 -5.46
CA TYR A 99 -5.93 -10.10 -4.32
C TYR A 99 -6.83 -11.26 -3.91
N LEU A 100 -7.57 -11.84 -4.86
CA LEU A 100 -8.50 -12.94 -4.63
C LEU A 100 -7.78 -14.15 -4.00
N ALA A 101 -6.60 -14.51 -4.49
CA ALA A 101 -5.81 -15.61 -3.92
C ALA A 101 -5.48 -15.40 -2.43
N ARG A 102 -5.18 -14.16 -2.00
CA ARG A 102 -4.94 -13.82 -0.59
C ARG A 102 -6.20 -13.93 0.25
N CYS A 103 -7.35 -13.53 -0.31
CA CYS A 103 -8.62 -13.53 0.41
C CYS A 103 -9.22 -14.93 0.53
N LEU A 104 -9.02 -15.81 -0.47
CA LEU A 104 -9.71 -17.10 -0.55
C LEU A 104 -9.35 -18.09 0.56
N GLY A 105 -8.16 -18.01 1.16
CA GLY A 105 -7.71 -18.97 2.18
C GLY A 105 -8.61 -19.04 3.42
N ASP A 106 -9.29 -17.94 3.75
CA ASP A 106 -10.15 -17.82 4.93
C ASP A 106 -11.64 -17.96 4.61
N GLN A 107 -12.01 -18.19 3.34
CA GLN A 107 -13.40 -18.16 2.87
C GLN A 107 -13.91 -19.56 2.52
N GLN A 108 -15.15 -19.84 2.90
CA GLN A 108 -15.84 -21.10 2.58
C GLN A 108 -16.87 -20.94 1.45
N LEU A 109 -17.11 -19.72 1.00
CA LEU A 109 -18.09 -19.38 -0.03
C LEU A 109 -17.56 -18.24 -0.88
N LEU A 110 -17.51 -18.45 -2.20
CA LEU A 110 -17.24 -17.43 -3.19
C LEU A 110 -18.49 -17.25 -4.05
N ASP A 111 -19.07 -16.06 -4.01
CA ASP A 111 -20.18 -15.70 -4.87
C ASP A 111 -19.67 -14.92 -6.09
N LEU A 112 -20.10 -15.32 -7.29
CA LEU A 112 -19.64 -14.77 -8.56
C LEU A 112 -20.81 -14.24 -9.39
N SER A 113 -20.56 -13.09 -10.05
CA SER A 113 -21.40 -12.55 -11.10
C SER A 113 -20.88 -12.99 -12.48
N TRP A 114 -21.05 -12.18 -13.52
CA TRP A 114 -20.55 -12.44 -14.86
C TRP A 114 -19.96 -11.18 -15.48
N GLY A 115 -19.01 -11.35 -16.42
CA GLY A 115 -18.39 -10.24 -17.16
C GLY A 115 -16.98 -10.57 -17.62
N SER A 116 -16.50 -9.86 -18.64
CA SER A 116 -15.16 -10.06 -19.21
C SER A 116 -14.05 -9.80 -18.18
N THR A 117 -14.21 -8.80 -17.32
CA THR A 117 -13.24 -8.53 -16.25
C THR A 117 -13.16 -9.68 -15.25
N LEU A 118 -14.30 -10.22 -14.81
CA LEU A 118 -14.32 -11.34 -13.87
C LEU A 118 -13.74 -12.61 -14.49
N LEU A 119 -14.02 -12.86 -15.78
CA LEU A 119 -13.38 -13.95 -16.51
C LEU A 119 -11.85 -13.79 -16.51
N ALA A 120 -11.33 -12.59 -16.81
CA ALA A 120 -9.90 -12.33 -16.79
C ALA A 120 -9.26 -12.52 -15.41
N VAL A 121 -9.99 -12.22 -14.32
CA VAL A 121 -9.55 -12.51 -12.94
C VAL A 121 -9.37 -14.01 -12.74
N ILE A 122 -10.37 -14.80 -13.12
CA ILE A 122 -10.34 -16.26 -12.95
C ILE A 122 -9.27 -16.90 -13.85
N GLU A 123 -9.10 -16.43 -15.08
CA GLU A 123 -8.06 -16.91 -16.01
C GLU A 123 -6.64 -16.58 -15.51
N ALA A 124 -6.46 -15.47 -14.81
CA ALA A 124 -5.17 -15.08 -14.23
C ALA A 124 -4.89 -15.72 -12.86
N LEU A 125 -5.89 -16.33 -12.22
CA LEU A 125 -5.75 -16.95 -10.90
C LEU A 125 -4.97 -18.26 -11.02
N ALA A 126 -3.80 -18.31 -10.35
CA ALA A 126 -3.05 -19.55 -10.21
C ALA A 126 -3.90 -20.63 -9.52
N PRO A 127 -3.78 -21.92 -9.90
CA PRO A 127 -4.54 -23.00 -9.29
C PRO A 127 -4.43 -22.99 -7.76
N GLN A 128 -5.59 -22.96 -7.08
CA GLN A 128 -5.68 -22.98 -5.62
C GLN A 128 -6.20 -24.34 -5.15
N ASN A 129 -5.66 -24.87 -4.06
CA ASN A 129 -6.19 -26.07 -3.42
C ASN A 129 -7.11 -25.67 -2.26
N LEU A 130 -8.41 -25.55 -2.55
CA LEU A 130 -9.44 -25.07 -1.62
C LEU A 130 -10.60 -26.08 -1.58
N PRO A 131 -10.44 -27.24 -0.91
CA PRO A 131 -11.40 -28.35 -0.99
C PRO A 131 -12.78 -28.01 -0.42
N ASP A 132 -12.85 -27.09 0.54
CA ASP A 132 -14.10 -26.68 1.21
C ASP A 132 -14.74 -25.42 0.59
N LEU A 133 -14.11 -24.84 -0.44
CA LEU A 133 -14.64 -23.64 -1.09
C LEU A 133 -15.86 -24.00 -1.93
N ARG A 134 -16.99 -23.39 -1.61
CA ARG A 134 -18.20 -23.44 -2.45
C ARG A 134 -18.24 -22.22 -3.34
N VAL A 135 -18.40 -22.43 -4.65
CA VAL A 135 -18.63 -21.35 -5.61
C VAL A 135 -20.11 -21.30 -5.95
N VAL A 136 -20.72 -20.13 -5.78
CA VAL A 136 -22.13 -19.88 -6.11
C VAL A 136 -22.24 -18.73 -7.10
N GLN A 137 -23.38 -18.65 -7.79
CA GLN A 137 -23.65 -17.60 -8.77
C GLN A 137 -24.75 -16.67 -8.26
N MET A 138 -24.43 -15.38 -8.10
CA MET A 138 -25.32 -14.38 -7.49
C MET A 138 -26.47 -13.99 -8.42
N LEU A 139 -26.16 -13.87 -9.71
CA LEU A 139 -27.09 -13.44 -10.75
C LEU A 139 -27.30 -14.58 -11.73
N GLY A 140 -28.53 -15.05 -11.87
CA GLY A 140 -28.88 -16.02 -12.91
C GLY A 140 -28.57 -15.48 -14.30
N GLY A 141 -27.96 -16.30 -15.15
CA GLY A 141 -27.66 -15.95 -16.54
C GLY A 141 -27.42 -17.20 -17.38
N LEU A 142 -28.08 -17.26 -18.55
CA LEU A 142 -28.06 -18.39 -19.48
C LEU A 142 -26.64 -18.59 -20.05
N GLY A 143 -25.92 -19.56 -19.52
CA GLY A 143 -24.83 -20.16 -20.28
C GLY A 143 -25.42 -20.73 -21.57
N ARG A 144 -25.01 -20.21 -22.73
CA ARG A 144 -25.20 -20.97 -23.96
C ARG A 144 -24.32 -22.22 -23.86
N ALA A 145 -24.98 -23.38 -23.89
CA ALA A 145 -24.35 -24.68 -24.05
C ALA A 145 -23.52 -24.74 -25.35
#